data_AF-A0A9C6T3K2-F1
#
_entry.id   AF-A0A9C6T3K2-F1
#
_cell.length_a   1.000
_cell.length_b   1.000
_cell.length_c   1.000
_cell.angle_alpha   90.00
_cell.angle_beta   90.00
_cell.angle_gamma   90.00
#
_symmetry.space_group_name_H-M   'P 1'
#
loop_
_entity.id
_entity.type
_entity.pdbx_description
1 polymer ?
#
loop_
_entity_poly.entity_id
_entity_poly.type
_entity_poly.pdbx_seq_one_letter_code
_entity_poly.pdbx_strand_id
1 'polypeptide(L)'
;MYFEEKIVLAQSIKLDNDELLEQIIEGITSQNLRNQARIQRFGDTEQMLQAFAHIRLPKYGAMGGTKTTAESNNKRCHNCNSKCHFAKECRKPKREPGSCYACGEMGHVIAECKKKSVGVLNKSTGFDNSYNAS
;
A
#
# COMPACT_ATOMS: atom_id res chain seq x y z
N MET A 1 -43.86 -38.00 1.81
CA MET A 1 -44.02 -37.69 0.38
C MET A 1 -43.32 -36.39 -0.04
N TYR A 2 -43.39 -35.30 0.73
CA TYR A 2 -42.76 -34.01 0.33
C TYR A 2 -41.22 -34.05 0.19
N PHE A 3 -40.52 -34.81 1.03
CA PHE A 3 -39.06 -34.90 1.00
C PHE A 3 -38.53 -35.63 -0.24
N GLU A 4 -39.18 -36.72 -0.62
CA GLU A 4 -38.80 -37.49 -1.80
C GLU A 4 -39.07 -36.72 -3.09
N GLU A 5 -40.17 -35.96 -3.17
CA GLU A 5 -40.43 -35.04 -4.29
C GLU A 5 -39.35 -33.96 -4.42
N LYS A 6 -38.88 -33.39 -3.29
CA LYS A 6 -37.79 -32.39 -3.31
C LYS A 6 -36.45 -33.00 -3.71
N ILE A 7 -36.17 -34.26 -3.33
CA ILE A 7 -34.94 -34.96 -3.74
C ILE A 7 -34.97 -35.28 -5.24
N VAL A 8 -36.09 -35.77 -5.75
CA VAL A 8 -36.26 -36.04 -7.19
C VAL A 8 -36.15 -34.75 -8.01
N LEU A 9 -36.72 -33.65 -7.51
CA LEU A 9 -36.58 -32.31 -8.12
C LEU A 9 -35.14 -31.77 -8.07
N ALA A 10 -34.41 -32.00 -6.99
CA ALA A 10 -33.01 -31.58 -6.87
C ALA A 10 -32.07 -32.41 -7.77
N GLN A 11 -32.35 -33.71 -7.94
CA GLN A 11 -31.58 -34.62 -8.79
C GLN A 11 -31.85 -34.43 -10.30
N SER A 12 -32.98 -33.82 -10.66
CA SER A 12 -33.38 -33.60 -12.06
C SER A 12 -32.89 -32.27 -12.65
N ILE A 13 -32.18 -31.45 -11.86
CA ILE A 13 -31.52 -30.25 -12.39
C ILE A 13 -30.19 -30.68 -13.00
N LYS A 14 -30.19 -30.86 -14.32
CA LYS A 14 -28.96 -30.92 -15.11
C LYS A 14 -28.39 -29.50 -15.19
N LEU A 15 -27.73 -29.05 -14.13
CA LEU A 15 -26.94 -27.84 -14.19
C LEU A 15 -25.73 -28.14 -15.08
N ASP A 16 -25.67 -27.51 -16.23
CA ASP A 16 -24.44 -27.52 -17.03
C ASP A 16 -23.31 -26.88 -16.22
N ASN A 17 -22.06 -27.27 -16.47
CA ASN A 17 -20.91 -26.80 -15.68
C ASN A 17 -20.82 -25.26 -15.62
N ASP A 18 -21.22 -24.58 -16.70
CA ASP A 18 -21.27 -23.12 -16.77
C ASP A 18 -22.36 -22.54 -15.85
N GLU A 19 -23.54 -23.16 -15.78
CA GLU A 19 -24.63 -22.72 -14.91
C GLU A 19 -24.29 -22.98 -13.43
N LEU A 20 -23.63 -24.10 -13.14
CA LEU A 20 -23.09 -24.39 -11.81
C LEU A 20 -22.04 -23.36 -11.38
N LEU A 21 -21.13 -22.98 -12.27
CA LEU A 21 -20.13 -21.94 -12.03
C LEU A 21 -20.79 -20.58 -11.77
N GLU A 22 -21.80 -20.20 -12.56
CA GLU A 22 -22.52 -18.95 -12.36
C GLU A 22 -23.26 -18.91 -11.01
N GLN A 23 -23.92 -19.99 -10.61
CA GLN A 23 -24.58 -20.06 -9.31
C GLN A 23 -23.59 -19.99 -8.14
N ILE A 24 -22.41 -20.60 -8.26
CA ILE A 24 -21.34 -20.49 -7.26
C ILE A 24 -20.82 -19.05 -7.18
N ILE A 25 -20.61 -18.39 -8.33
CA ILE A 25 -20.17 -16.99 -8.40
C ILE A 25 -21.23 -16.07 -7.76
N GLU A 26 -22.51 -16.31 -8.02
CA GLU A 26 -23.61 -15.54 -7.42
C GLU A 26 -23.80 -15.79 -5.92
N GLY A 27 -23.35 -16.93 -5.41
CA GLY A 27 -23.29 -17.22 -3.98
C GLY A 27 -22.21 -16.42 -3.22
N ILE A 28 -21.23 -15.81 -3.90
CA ILE A 28 -20.13 -15.10 -3.24
C ILE A 28 -20.62 -13.79 -2.60
N THR A 29 -20.61 -13.72 -1.26
CA THR A 29 -21.09 -12.56 -0.49
C THR A 29 -20.34 -11.25 -0.78
N SER A 30 -19.08 -11.32 -1.21
CA SER A 30 -18.28 -10.15 -1.58
C SER A 30 -18.42 -9.81 -3.07
N GLN A 31 -18.95 -8.62 -3.36
CA GLN A 31 -19.12 -8.13 -4.74
C GLN A 31 -17.79 -8.07 -5.50
N ASN A 32 -16.69 -7.70 -4.83
CA ASN A 32 -15.38 -7.59 -5.46
C ASN A 32 -14.86 -8.96 -5.93
N LEU A 33 -15.01 -9.98 -5.09
CA LEU A 33 -14.64 -11.36 -5.43
C LEU A 33 -15.54 -11.93 -6.52
N ARG A 34 -16.83 -11.61 -6.47
CA ARG A 34 -17.80 -11.99 -7.51
C ARG A 34 -17.41 -11.39 -8.87
N ASN A 35 -17.10 -10.11 -8.91
CA ASN A 35 -16.64 -9.43 -10.12
C ASN A 35 -15.31 -10.02 -10.62
N GLN A 36 -14.38 -10.29 -9.72
CA GLN A 36 -13.10 -10.92 -10.06
C GLN A 36 -13.29 -12.33 -10.63
N ALA A 37 -14.19 -13.14 -10.06
CA ALA A 37 -14.54 -14.46 -10.57
C ALA A 37 -15.12 -14.38 -12.00
N ARG A 38 -16.02 -13.41 -12.24
CA ARG A 38 -16.63 -13.19 -13.57
C ARG A 38 -15.60 -12.79 -14.63
N ILE A 39 -14.60 -12.00 -14.25
CA ILE A 39 -13.54 -11.55 -15.15
C ILE A 39 -12.56 -12.69 -15.47
N GLN A 40 -12.27 -13.57 -14.50
CA GLN A 40 -11.33 -14.68 -14.68
C GLN A 40 -11.85 -15.80 -15.59
N ARG A 41 -13.18 -15.87 -15.85
CA ARG A 41 -13.79 -16.81 -16.82
C ARG A 41 -13.27 -18.25 -16.65
N PHE A 42 -13.42 -18.81 -15.46
CA PHE A 42 -13.02 -20.20 -15.19
C PHE A 42 -13.80 -21.17 -16.08
N GLY A 43 -13.09 -22.14 -16.66
CA GLY A 43 -13.71 -23.16 -17.51
C GLY A 43 -14.18 -24.40 -16.74
N ASP A 44 -13.81 -24.52 -15.47
CA ASP A 44 -14.21 -25.62 -14.61
C ASP A 44 -14.27 -25.21 -13.13
N THR A 45 -15.12 -25.90 -12.39
CA THR A 45 -15.33 -25.70 -10.95
C THR A 45 -14.06 -25.97 -10.15
N GLU A 46 -13.25 -26.96 -10.54
CA GLU A 46 -12.00 -27.27 -9.84
C GLU A 46 -10.98 -26.13 -9.99
N GLN A 47 -10.87 -25.56 -11.20
CA GLN A 47 -9.99 -24.44 -11.48
C GLN A 47 -10.36 -23.20 -10.64
N MET A 48 -11.67 -22.94 -10.50
CA MET A 48 -12.16 -21.88 -9.63
C MET A 48 -11.80 -22.16 -8.17
N LEU A 49 -12.05 -23.36 -7.65
CA LEU A 49 -11.71 -23.72 -6.27
C LEU A 49 -10.22 -23.57 -5.97
N GLN A 50 -9.35 -24.01 -6.88
CA GLN A 50 -7.90 -23.84 -6.75
C GLN A 50 -7.48 -22.37 -6.75
N ALA A 51 -8.08 -21.54 -7.61
CA ALA A 51 -7.80 -20.12 -7.66
C ALA A 51 -8.24 -19.38 -6.39
N PHE A 52 -9.42 -19.70 -5.86
CA PHE A 52 -9.96 -19.09 -4.65
C PHE A 52 -9.33 -19.62 -3.36
N ALA A 53 -8.78 -20.84 -3.35
CA ALA A 53 -8.10 -21.42 -2.18
C ALA A 53 -6.94 -20.56 -1.66
N HIS A 54 -6.29 -19.81 -2.54
CA HIS A 54 -5.16 -18.94 -2.18
C HIS A 54 -5.56 -17.48 -1.93
N ILE A 55 -6.82 -17.10 -2.15
CA ILE A 55 -7.28 -15.74 -1.92
C ILE A 55 -7.43 -15.52 -0.41
N ARG A 56 -6.46 -14.81 0.17
CA ARG A 56 -6.56 -14.35 1.56
C ARG A 56 -7.43 -13.11 1.62
N LEU A 57 -8.65 -13.29 2.11
CA LEU A 57 -9.51 -12.16 2.43
C LEU A 57 -8.95 -11.40 3.64
N PRO A 58 -8.87 -10.06 3.59
CA PRO A 58 -8.59 -9.29 4.78
C PRO A 58 -9.69 -9.57 5.80
N LYS A 59 -9.31 -9.90 7.04
CA LYS A 59 -10.29 -10.03 8.13
C LYS A 59 -11.11 -8.74 8.19
N TYR A 60 -12.44 -8.87 8.09
CA TYR A 60 -13.37 -7.76 8.29
C TYR A 60 -13.01 -7.03 9.59
N GLY A 61 -12.56 -5.78 9.47
CA GLY A 61 -12.05 -4.97 10.58
C GLY A 61 -10.69 -4.29 10.33
N ALA A 62 -9.93 -4.68 9.32
CA ALA A 62 -8.68 -4.00 8.97
C ALA A 62 -8.89 -2.78 8.04
N MET A 63 -9.68 -1.80 8.49
CA MET A 63 -9.63 -0.43 7.96
C MET A 63 -8.34 0.23 8.46
N GLY A 64 -7.25 -0.03 7.75
CA GLY A 64 -5.94 0.55 8.05
C GLY A 64 -4.97 0.16 6.97
N GLY A 65 -4.99 0.89 5.86
CA GLY A 65 -4.22 0.58 4.64
C GLY A 65 -2.75 0.27 4.92
N THR A 66 -2.41 -1.00 4.92
CA THR A 66 -1.04 -1.45 4.67
C THR A 66 -0.90 -1.55 3.16
N LYS A 67 -0.59 -0.42 2.52
CA LYS A 67 0.10 -0.47 1.25
C LYS A 67 1.31 -1.38 1.46
N THR A 68 1.34 -2.51 0.77
CA THR A 68 2.54 -3.29 0.55
C THR A 68 3.51 -2.42 -0.25
N THR A 69 4.23 -1.54 0.44
CA THR A 69 5.40 -0.87 -0.12
C THR A 69 6.62 -1.63 0.40
N ALA A 70 7.04 -2.62 -0.37
CA ALA A 70 8.46 -2.92 -0.48
C ALA A 70 9.13 -1.69 -1.12
N GLU A 71 9.27 -0.60 -0.36
CA GLU A 71 10.08 0.59 -0.68
C GLU A 71 10.14 1.59 0.50
N SER A 72 10.20 1.14 1.76
CA SER A 72 10.22 2.05 2.93
C SER A 72 11.61 2.65 3.23
N ASN A 73 12.43 2.94 2.22
CA ASN A 73 13.73 3.61 2.39
C ASN A 73 13.66 5.14 2.27
N ASN A 74 12.47 5.73 2.08
CA ASN A 74 12.35 7.18 1.88
C ASN A 74 11.23 7.85 2.72
N LYS A 75 10.89 7.31 3.88
CA LYS A 75 10.05 8.03 4.84
C LYS A 75 10.89 9.13 5.48
N ARG A 76 10.56 10.40 5.19
CA ARG A 76 11.23 11.59 5.74
C ARG A 76 10.26 12.35 6.63
N CYS A 77 10.79 12.99 7.65
CA CYS A 77 10.07 13.92 8.49
C CYS A 77 9.52 15.07 7.64
N HIS A 78 8.20 15.27 7.62
CA HIS A 78 7.59 16.38 6.88
C HIS A 78 7.88 17.76 7.50
N ASN A 79 8.44 17.82 8.71
CA ASN A 79 8.85 19.07 9.33
C ASN A 79 10.28 19.48 8.94
N CYS A 80 11.25 18.56 9.09
CA CYS A 80 12.68 18.86 8.93
C CYS A 80 13.39 18.05 7.84
N ASN A 81 12.64 17.29 7.03
CA ASN A 81 13.11 16.47 5.92
C ASN A 81 14.16 15.39 6.29
N SER A 82 14.31 15.06 7.59
CA SER A 82 15.25 14.04 8.09
C SER A 82 14.67 12.62 7.97
N LYS A 83 15.51 11.61 7.70
CA LYS A 83 15.07 10.21 7.49
C LYS A 83 14.88 9.38 8.76
N CYS A 84 15.17 9.93 9.94
CA CYS A 84 15.25 9.17 11.20
C CYS A 84 13.94 9.16 12.01
N HIS A 85 13.03 10.12 11.79
CA HIS A 85 11.80 10.27 12.58
C HIS A 85 10.64 10.81 11.74
N PHE A 86 9.41 10.71 12.25
CA PHE A 86 8.24 11.33 11.64
C PHE A 86 7.98 12.74 12.17
N ALA A 87 7.18 13.55 11.46
CA ALA A 87 6.87 14.92 11.87
C ALA A 87 6.27 15.03 13.29
N LYS A 88 5.59 13.98 13.76
CA LYS A 88 5.04 13.88 15.11
C LYS A 88 6.12 13.79 16.21
N GLU A 89 7.28 13.23 15.87
CA GLU A 89 8.42 13.01 16.78
C GLU A 89 9.51 14.07 16.60
N CYS A 90 9.27 15.07 15.74
CA CYS A 90 10.24 16.10 15.43
C CYS A 90 10.39 17.08 16.59
N ARG A 91 11.59 17.19 17.15
CA ARG A 91 11.94 18.15 18.22
C ARG A 91 12.27 19.56 17.71
N LYS A 92 12.35 19.75 16.38
CA LYS A 92 12.54 21.08 15.77
C LYS A 92 11.23 21.88 15.81
N PRO A 93 11.29 23.21 15.86
CA PRO A 93 10.08 24.04 15.76
C PRO A 93 9.28 23.67 14.51
N LYS A 94 7.96 23.81 14.58
CA LYS A 94 7.08 23.57 13.43
C LYS A 94 7.44 24.59 12.34
N ARG A 95 7.64 24.11 11.12
CA ARG A 95 7.82 24.96 9.95
C ARG A 95 6.54 25.72 9.64
N GLU A 96 6.69 26.93 9.12
CA GLU A 96 5.59 27.69 8.53
C GLU A 96 4.99 26.91 7.35
N PRO A 97 3.66 26.76 7.28
CA PRO A 97 3.01 26.07 6.16
C PRO A 97 3.33 26.77 4.84
N GLY A 98 3.76 26.02 3.83
CA GLY A 98 4.13 26.56 2.52
C GLY A 98 5.58 27.06 2.39
N SER A 99 6.38 27.04 3.45
CA SER A 99 7.82 27.33 3.34
C SER A 99 8.60 26.23 2.60
N CYS A 100 9.84 26.44 2.18
CA CYS A 100 10.64 25.41 1.52
C CYS A 100 11.09 24.33 2.52
N TYR A 101 10.94 23.03 2.19
CA TYR A 101 11.37 21.95 3.11
C TYR A 101 12.90 21.79 3.21
N ALA A 102 13.67 22.46 2.37
CA ALA A 102 15.14 22.43 2.42
C ALA A 102 15.73 23.57 3.26
N CYS A 103 15.22 24.80 3.12
CA CYS A 103 15.77 25.98 3.81
C CYS A 103 14.81 26.71 4.77
N GLY A 104 13.50 26.40 4.75
CA GLY A 104 12.51 27.03 5.62
C GLY A 104 12.00 28.41 5.17
N GLU A 105 12.45 28.94 4.03
CA GLU A 105 11.98 30.24 3.50
C GLU A 105 10.73 30.09 2.63
N MET A 106 9.89 31.13 2.59
CA MET A 106 8.70 31.16 1.74
C MET A 106 9.03 31.57 0.30
N GLY A 107 8.11 31.32 -0.63
CA GLY A 107 8.21 31.79 -2.02
C GLY A 107 8.88 30.84 -3.02
N HIS A 108 9.29 29.63 -2.61
CA HIS A 108 9.80 28.60 -3.53
C HIS A 108 9.60 27.18 -2.99
N VAL A 109 9.59 26.18 -3.89
CA VAL A 109 9.58 24.76 -3.50
C VAL A 109 11.00 24.18 -3.45
N ILE A 110 11.16 22.97 -2.88
CA ILE A 110 12.47 22.29 -2.77
C ILE A 110 13.20 22.19 -4.12
N ALA A 111 12.46 22.02 -5.22
CA ALA A 111 13.03 21.92 -6.57
C ALA A 111 13.74 23.22 -7.00
N GLU A 112 13.25 24.37 -6.54
CA GLU A 112 13.72 25.71 -6.89
C GLU A 112 14.58 26.34 -5.78
N CYS A 113 14.88 25.56 -4.74
CA CYS A 113 15.65 26.02 -3.60
C CYS A 113 17.14 26.17 -3.96
N LYS A 114 17.59 27.41 -4.13
CA LYS A 114 19.01 27.74 -4.37
C LYS A 114 19.93 27.33 -3.21
N LYS A 115 19.38 27.10 -2.01
CA LYS A 115 20.11 26.70 -0.79
C LYS A 115 20.17 25.17 -0.56
N LYS A 116 19.64 24.35 -1.47
CA LYS A 116 19.48 22.89 -1.31
C LYS A 116 20.80 22.10 -1.18
N SER A 117 21.93 22.65 -1.63
CA SER A 117 23.23 21.97 -1.67
C SER A 117 24.07 22.10 -0.40
N VAL A 118 23.67 22.91 0.58
CA VAL A 118 24.47 23.19 1.78
C VAL A 118 24.00 22.33 2.95
N GLY A 119 24.13 21.01 2.81
CA GLY A 119 23.59 20.04 3.77
C GLY A 119 24.54 18.97 4.28
N VAL A 120 25.79 18.88 3.79
CA VAL A 120 26.86 18.03 4.36
C VAL A 120 28.23 18.59 3.99
N LEU A 121 28.70 19.62 4.72
CA LEU A 121 30.14 19.88 4.88
C LEU A 121 30.34 20.40 6.31
N ASN A 122 30.43 19.47 7.25
CA ASN A 122 31.13 19.72 8.50
C ASN A 122 32.59 20.04 8.15
N LYS A 123 32.97 21.31 8.16
CA LYS A 123 34.36 21.72 8.39
C LYS A 123 34.43 22.38 9.76
N SER A 124 34.53 21.54 10.77
CA SER A 124 35.01 21.90 12.10
C SER A 124 36.34 21.20 12.31
N THR A 125 37.42 21.82 11.84
CA THR A 125 38.75 21.71 12.43
C THR A 125 39.49 22.99 12.08
N GLY A 126 39.52 23.94 13.01
CA GLY A 126 40.58 24.92 13.05
C GLY A 126 41.85 24.21 13.51
N PHE A 127 42.97 24.50 12.85
CA PHE A 127 44.30 24.48 13.46
C PHE A 127 45.18 25.40 12.61
N ASP A 128 45.28 26.65 13.06
CA ASP A 128 46.48 27.44 12.83
C ASP A 128 47.67 26.65 13.39
N ASN A 129 48.66 26.35 12.56
CA ASN A 129 50.00 26.03 13.03
C ASN A 129 51.01 26.48 11.99
N SER A 130 51.53 27.68 12.23
CA SER A 130 52.87 28.09 11.85
C SER A 130 53.90 27.13 12.49
N TYR A 131 55.09 27.06 11.89
CA TYR A 131 56.27 26.25 12.24
C TYR A 131 56.31 24.79 11.74
N ASN A 132 57.06 24.55 10.65
CA ASN A 132 58.35 23.81 10.61
C ASN A 132 58.67 23.49 9.12
N ALA A 133 59.50 24.29 8.45
CA ALA A 133 60.93 24.07 8.20
C ALA A 133 61.24 23.11 7.03
N SER A 134 61.82 23.66 5.96
CA SER A 134 63.10 23.26 5.35
C SER A 134 63.60 24.39 4.47
#